data_AF-R6E4Z8-F1
#
_entry.id   AF-R6E4Z8-F1
#
_cell.length_a   1.000
_cell.length_b   1.000
_cell.length_c   1.000
_cell.angle_alpha   90.00
_cell.angle_beta   90.00
_cell.angle_gamma   90.00
#
_symmetry.space_group_name_H-M   'P 1'
#
loop_
_entity.id
_entity.type
_entity.pdbx_description
1 polymer ?
#
loop_
_entity_poly.entity_id
_entity_poly.type
_entity_poly.pdbx_seq_one_letter_code
_entity_poly.pdbx_strand_id
1 'polypeptide(L)'
;MKNDTEHQWVNGTLGTVTGFDEEADKGVVYVKLENGDEVTVEPAAWSNMRYHFNEREQKIEEEEIGRYVQFPLRLAWAITVHKSQGLTFNQVKIDLGGRVFAAGLTYVALSRCTSLQGISLSEPIRREDIYVRNEVKHFATHFNDQQAIDTALQASKADILYSEAAKAFDKGDMQATLDYFFQAIHCRYDIERPSAKRLIRRKLNVVNQLRAEVETLRQEKEEQQEFLKKLATEHVIMGKECEAEHLPEAARRNYEKALTLYPTHPEAKRCLKRLDKKGK
;
A
#
# COMPACT_ATOMS: atom_id res chain seq x y z
N MET A 1 -10.14 -2.58 38.56
CA MET A 1 -8.88 -2.04 39.10
C MET A 1 -8.49 -0.87 38.21
N LYS A 2 -8.16 0.27 38.83
CA LYS A 2 -7.80 1.52 38.16
C LYS A 2 -6.33 1.80 38.48
N ASN A 3 -5.63 2.59 37.67
CA ASN A 3 -4.35 3.14 38.09
C ASN A 3 -4.61 4.48 38.79
N ASP A 4 -3.74 4.84 39.72
CA ASP A 4 -3.82 6.16 40.31
C ASP A 4 -3.51 7.25 39.27
N THR A 5 -4.17 8.39 39.41
CA THR A 5 -3.98 9.54 38.51
C THR A 5 -2.69 10.29 38.85
N GLU A 6 -2.28 10.27 40.13
CA GLU A 6 -1.03 10.88 40.61
C GLU A 6 0.16 9.93 40.51
N HIS A 7 -0.03 8.74 39.92
CA HIS A 7 0.98 7.69 39.76
C HIS A 7 1.62 7.21 41.07
N GLN A 8 0.95 7.39 42.22
CA GLN A 8 1.43 6.89 43.51
C GLN A 8 1.40 5.36 43.57
N TRP A 9 0.46 4.74 42.84
CA TRP A 9 0.34 3.30 42.72
C TRP A 9 -0.26 2.90 41.37
N VAL A 10 0.09 1.69 40.93
CA VAL A 10 -0.43 1.07 39.70
C VAL A 10 -1.21 -0.20 40.00
N ASN A 11 -2.04 -0.64 39.07
CA ASN A 11 -2.75 -1.90 39.18
C ASN A 11 -1.77 -3.06 39.42
N GLY A 12 -1.92 -3.75 40.56
CA GLY A 12 -1.04 -4.83 41.02
C GLY A 12 -0.09 -4.44 42.14
N THR A 13 -0.03 -3.17 42.53
CA THR A 13 0.73 -2.74 43.71
C THR A 13 0.15 -3.39 44.97
N LEU A 14 1.02 -3.99 45.77
CA LEU A 14 0.66 -4.64 47.03
C LEU A 14 0.91 -3.68 48.21
N GLY A 15 0.08 -3.82 49.23
CA GLY A 15 0.19 -3.02 50.44
C GLY A 15 -0.64 -3.58 51.58
N THR A 16 -0.38 -3.09 52.79
CA THR A 16 -1.10 -3.44 54.01
C THR A 16 -1.95 -2.26 54.43
N VAL A 17 -3.24 -2.49 54.71
CA VAL A 17 -4.12 -1.45 55.22
C VAL A 17 -3.71 -1.10 56.65
N THR A 18 -3.42 0.17 56.91
CA THR A 18 -2.97 0.68 58.22
C THR A 18 -4.08 1.38 58.99
N GLY A 19 -5.11 1.88 58.31
CA GLY A 19 -6.23 2.56 58.96
C GLY A 19 -7.39 2.87 58.01
N PHE A 20 -8.52 3.23 58.61
CA PHE A 20 -9.74 3.66 57.93
C PHE A 20 -10.19 4.97 58.56
N ASP A 21 -10.62 5.92 57.73
CA ASP A 21 -11.27 7.15 58.17
C ASP A 21 -12.70 7.17 57.62
N GLU A 22 -13.66 6.97 58.52
CA GLU A 22 -15.09 6.97 58.21
C GLU A 22 -15.73 8.36 58.42
N GLU A 23 -15.01 9.32 59.03
CA GLU A 23 -15.51 10.67 59.30
C GLU A 23 -15.35 11.60 58.09
N ALA A 24 -14.46 11.25 57.16
CA ALA A 24 -14.34 11.90 55.86
C ALA A 24 -15.58 11.64 54.98
N ASP A 25 -16.06 12.68 54.28
CA ASP A 25 -17.31 12.71 53.49
C ASP A 25 -17.44 11.59 52.42
N LYS A 26 -16.32 10.99 52.00
CA LYS A 26 -16.27 9.88 51.03
C LYS A 26 -15.69 8.57 51.59
N GLY A 27 -15.25 8.56 52.85
CA GLY A 27 -14.46 7.49 53.44
C GLY A 27 -13.07 7.36 52.80
N VAL A 28 -12.04 7.14 53.61
CA VAL A 28 -10.66 7.07 53.13
C VAL A 28 -9.94 5.87 53.73
N VAL A 29 -9.11 5.18 52.93
CA VAL A 29 -8.31 4.04 53.39
C VAL A 29 -6.83 4.36 53.30
N TYR A 30 -6.10 4.17 54.41
CA TYR A 30 -4.65 4.32 54.45
C TYR A 30 -3.98 2.96 54.16
N VAL A 31 -3.07 2.94 53.19
CA VAL A 31 -2.37 1.72 52.76
C VAL A 31 -0.87 1.97 52.77
N LYS A 32 -0.13 1.12 53.48
CA LYS A 32 1.33 1.08 53.42
C LYS A 32 1.79 0.13 52.33
N LEU A 33 2.46 0.66 51.32
CA LEU A 33 2.99 -0.09 50.17
C LEU A 33 4.24 -0.91 50.56
N GLU A 34 4.60 -1.88 49.74
CA GLU A 34 5.81 -2.71 49.97
C GLU A 34 7.13 -1.93 49.95
N ASN A 35 7.17 -0.78 49.28
CA ASN A 35 8.33 0.11 49.27
C ASN A 35 8.47 0.94 50.57
N GLY A 36 7.48 0.89 51.46
CA GLY A 36 7.44 1.61 52.72
C GLY A 36 6.60 2.89 52.71
N ASP A 37 6.16 3.37 51.55
CA ASP A 37 5.36 4.58 51.41
C ASP A 37 3.93 4.36 51.91
N GLU A 38 3.34 5.39 52.51
CA GLU A 38 1.93 5.40 52.90
C GLU A 38 1.12 6.22 51.90
N VAL A 39 0.09 5.59 51.33
CA VAL A 39 -0.80 6.20 50.35
C VAL A 39 -2.22 6.21 50.85
N THR A 40 -2.94 7.23 50.40
CA THR A 40 -4.34 7.47 50.75
C THR A 40 -5.21 7.06 49.56
N VAL A 41 -6.16 6.16 49.78
CA VAL A 41 -6.99 5.58 48.72
C VAL A 41 -8.44 6.01 48.87
N GLU A 42 -8.96 6.69 47.85
CA GLU A 42 -10.35 7.13 47.75
C GLU A 42 -11.21 6.19 46.87
N PRO A 43 -12.55 6.23 46.99
CA PRO A 43 -13.44 5.49 46.10
C PRO A 43 -13.28 5.91 44.64
N ALA A 44 -13.11 4.94 43.76
CA ALA A 44 -13.06 5.13 42.33
C ALA A 44 -14.40 4.77 41.68
N ALA A 45 -14.71 5.39 40.55
CA ALA A 45 -15.87 5.08 39.73
C ALA A 45 -15.49 4.30 38.48
N TRP A 46 -16.33 3.33 38.12
CA TRP A 46 -16.31 2.60 36.85
C TRP A 46 -17.65 2.78 36.15
N SER A 47 -17.60 3.21 34.90
CA SER A 47 -18.77 3.38 34.05
C SER A 47 -18.93 2.17 33.13
N ASN A 48 -20.16 1.67 33.02
CA ASN A 48 -20.50 0.59 32.11
C ASN A 48 -21.05 1.19 30.80
N MET A 49 -20.29 1.04 29.73
CA MET A 49 -20.59 1.63 28.42
C MET A 49 -21.24 0.58 27.50
N ARG A 50 -22.30 0.96 26.81
CA ARG A 50 -22.86 0.22 25.67
C ARG A 50 -22.58 0.97 24.40
N TYR A 51 -22.09 0.23 23.41
CA TYR A 51 -21.80 0.75 22.09
C TYR A 51 -22.96 0.39 21.17
N HIS A 52 -23.47 1.37 20.43
CA HIS A 52 -24.43 1.14 19.38
C HIS A 52 -24.01 1.89 18.11
N PHE A 53 -24.38 1.33 16.96
CA PHE A 53 -24.01 1.91 15.67
C PHE A 53 -25.10 2.88 15.22
N ASN A 54 -24.74 4.15 15.07
CA ASN A 54 -25.62 5.15 14.50
C ASN A 54 -25.51 5.12 12.97
N GLU A 55 -26.52 4.56 12.31
CA GLU A 55 -26.58 4.43 10.84
C GLU A 55 -26.60 5.77 10.10
N ARG A 56 -27.09 6.85 10.73
CA ARG A 56 -27.16 8.19 10.11
C ARG A 56 -25.81 8.88 10.07
N GLU A 57 -25.04 8.77 11.14
CA GLU A 57 -23.72 9.39 11.26
C GLU A 57 -22.57 8.45 10.86
N GLN A 58 -22.86 7.17 10.61
CA GLN A 58 -21.88 6.11 10.32
C GLN A 58 -20.79 6.05 11.40
N LYS A 59 -21.19 6.21 12.67
CA LYS A 59 -20.30 6.22 13.84
C LYS A 59 -20.79 5.29 14.93
N ILE A 60 -19.85 4.79 15.72
CA ILE A 60 -20.13 4.06 16.95
C ILE A 60 -20.34 5.11 18.04
N GLU A 61 -21.51 5.08 18.68
CA GLU A 61 -21.84 5.94 19.81
C GLU A 61 -21.72 5.16 21.12
N GLU A 62 -21.23 5.85 22.15
CA GLU A 62 -21.03 5.31 23.49
C GLU A 62 -22.13 5.82 24.42
N GLU A 63 -22.88 4.91 25.04
CA GLU A 63 -23.94 5.21 26.01
C GLU A 63 -23.55 4.65 27.38
N GLU A 64 -23.50 5.50 28.41
CA GLU A 64 -23.28 5.05 29.79
C GLU A 64 -24.60 4.50 30.37
N ILE A 65 -24.66 3.19 30.58
CA ILE A 65 -25.86 2.52 31.13
C ILE A 65 -25.89 2.60 32.66
N GLY A 66 -24.74 2.81 33.28
CA GLY A 66 -24.65 2.89 34.74
C GLY A 66 -23.23 3.03 35.25
N ARG A 67 -23.14 3.41 36.53
CA ARG A 67 -21.89 3.72 37.23
C ARG A 67 -21.80 2.93 38.53
N TYR A 68 -20.64 2.32 38.77
CA TYR A 68 -20.29 1.62 40.00
C TYR A 68 -19.19 2.38 40.73
N VAL A 69 -19.36 2.66 42.03
CA VAL A 69 -18.37 3.38 42.86
C VAL A 69 -17.91 2.48 44.00
N GLN A 70 -16.61 2.29 44.13
CA GLN A 70 -16.00 1.44 45.17
C GLN A 70 -14.52 1.80 45.36
N PHE A 71 -13.95 1.48 46.52
CA PHE A 71 -12.50 1.52 46.70
C PHE A 71 -11.80 0.59 45.70
N PRO A 72 -10.75 1.05 44.99
CA PRO A 72 -9.99 0.23 44.04
C PRO A 72 -9.08 -0.81 44.71
N LEU A 73 -9.48 -1.33 45.87
CA LEU A 73 -8.74 -2.30 46.67
C LEU A 73 -9.38 -3.69 46.56
N ARG A 74 -8.55 -4.71 46.67
CA ARG A 74 -8.98 -6.10 46.76
C ARG A 74 -8.03 -6.84 47.68
N LEU A 75 -8.56 -7.73 48.52
CA LEU A 75 -7.75 -8.64 49.33
C LEU A 75 -6.77 -9.40 48.43
N ALA A 76 -5.49 -9.37 48.80
CA ALA A 76 -4.38 -9.81 47.96
C ALA A 76 -3.56 -10.98 48.54
N TRP A 77 -3.98 -11.59 49.66
CA TRP A 77 -3.33 -12.81 50.19
C TRP A 77 -3.32 -13.96 49.18
N ALA A 78 -4.38 -14.07 48.38
CA ALA A 78 -4.47 -15.05 47.31
C ALA A 78 -5.17 -14.43 46.11
N ILE A 79 -4.63 -14.69 44.92
CA ILE A 79 -5.20 -14.26 43.65
C ILE A 79 -5.19 -15.44 42.68
N THR A 80 -6.20 -15.53 41.83
CA THR A 80 -6.21 -16.55 40.78
C THR A 80 -5.18 -16.22 39.72
N VAL A 81 -4.55 -17.24 39.13
CA VAL A 81 -3.53 -17.06 38.08
C VAL A 81 -4.07 -16.19 36.94
N HIS A 82 -5.33 -16.35 36.55
CA HIS A 82 -5.98 -15.50 35.55
C HIS A 82 -6.04 -14.01 35.93
N LYS A 83 -6.32 -13.70 37.20
CA LYS A 83 -6.38 -12.30 37.66
C LYS A 83 -5.00 -11.71 37.92
N SER A 84 -3.96 -12.54 37.99
CA SER A 84 -2.56 -12.10 38.05
C SER A 84 -1.94 -11.79 36.69
N GLN A 85 -2.64 -12.02 35.57
CA GLN A 85 -2.11 -11.78 34.23
C GLN A 85 -1.65 -10.33 34.07
N GLY A 86 -0.40 -10.15 33.63
CA GLY A 86 0.21 -8.82 33.47
C GLY A 86 0.80 -8.24 34.77
N LEU A 87 0.54 -8.85 35.93
CA LEU A 87 1.13 -8.43 37.20
C LEU A 87 2.49 -9.07 37.43
N THR A 88 3.34 -8.42 38.22
CA THR A 88 4.68 -8.89 38.56
C THR A 88 4.87 -8.83 40.07
N PHE A 89 5.41 -9.90 40.66
CA PHE A 89 5.59 -10.07 42.09
C PHE A 89 7.02 -10.49 42.43
N ASN A 90 7.50 -10.09 43.61
CA ASN A 90 8.83 -10.48 44.09
C ASN A 90 8.85 -11.88 44.69
N GLN A 91 7.78 -12.27 45.38
CA GLN A 91 7.61 -13.60 45.98
C GLN A 91 6.21 -14.13 45.72
N VAL A 92 6.10 -15.40 45.36
CA VAL A 92 4.82 -16.07 45.10
C VAL A 92 4.84 -17.48 45.67
N LYS A 93 3.73 -17.84 46.33
CA LYS A 93 3.41 -19.24 46.61
C LYS A 93 2.36 -19.70 45.60
N ILE A 94 2.74 -20.63 44.73
CA ILE A 94 1.88 -21.11 43.65
C ILE A 94 1.23 -22.42 44.06
N ASP A 95 -0.09 -22.41 44.02
CA ASP A 95 -0.92 -23.60 44.14
C ASP A 95 -1.71 -23.77 42.84
N LEU A 96 -1.39 -24.81 42.07
CA LEU A 96 -2.08 -25.15 40.83
C LEU A 96 -3.29 -26.07 41.08
N GLY A 97 -3.52 -26.49 42.32
CA GLY A 97 -4.51 -27.50 42.67
C GLY A 97 -4.21 -28.85 41.99
N GLY A 98 -5.26 -29.63 41.75
CA GLY A 98 -5.11 -30.99 41.21
C GLY A 98 -4.82 -31.07 39.70
N ARG A 99 -5.41 -30.20 38.88
CA ARG A 99 -5.18 -30.16 37.42
C ARG A 99 -5.40 -28.78 36.84
N VAL A 100 -4.45 -28.32 36.04
CA VAL A 100 -4.57 -27.07 35.30
C VAL A 100 -5.60 -27.18 34.17
N PHE A 101 -6.56 -26.25 34.13
CA PHE A 101 -7.70 -26.29 33.19
C PHE A 101 -7.45 -25.56 31.87
N ALA A 102 -6.40 -24.74 31.78
CA ALA A 102 -6.12 -23.91 30.61
C ALA A 102 -4.66 -24.04 30.14
N ALA A 103 -4.49 -24.16 28.82
CA ALA A 103 -3.17 -24.21 28.19
C ALA A 103 -2.38 -22.94 28.50
N GLY A 104 -1.10 -23.10 28.86
CA GLY A 104 -0.21 -21.98 29.20
C GLY A 104 -0.42 -21.37 30.58
N LEU A 105 -1.43 -21.80 31.37
CA LEU A 105 -1.69 -21.20 32.69
C LEU A 105 -0.53 -21.43 33.68
N THR A 106 0.11 -22.60 33.65
CA THR A 106 1.30 -22.92 34.44
C THR A 106 2.45 -21.97 34.13
N TYR A 107 2.67 -21.67 32.84
CA TYR A 107 3.66 -20.68 32.42
C TYR A 107 3.29 -19.27 32.90
N VAL A 108 2.01 -18.89 32.81
CA VAL A 108 1.52 -17.60 33.33
C VAL A 108 1.83 -17.49 34.82
N ALA A 109 1.50 -18.51 35.62
CA ALA A 109 1.76 -18.53 37.07
C ALA A 109 3.24 -18.35 37.41
N LEU A 110 4.11 -19.14 36.76
CA LEU A 110 5.56 -19.07 36.99
C LEU A 110 6.16 -17.73 36.54
N SER A 111 5.69 -17.19 35.42
CA SER A 111 6.18 -15.91 34.87
C SER A 111 5.72 -14.67 35.64
N ARG A 112 4.87 -14.81 36.68
CA ARG A 112 4.50 -13.67 37.53
C ARG A 112 5.61 -13.29 38.51
N CYS A 113 6.55 -14.20 38.80
CA CYS A 113 7.63 -13.92 39.72
C CYS A 113 8.87 -13.41 38.97
N THR A 114 9.58 -12.45 39.56
CA THR A 114 10.80 -11.86 38.99
C THR A 114 12.02 -12.78 39.09
N SER A 115 12.01 -13.75 40.00
CA SER A 115 13.15 -14.66 40.23
C SER A 115 12.67 -16.07 40.59
N LEU A 116 13.50 -17.07 40.30
CA LEU A 116 13.20 -18.46 40.68
C LEU A 116 13.20 -18.65 42.20
N GLN A 117 14.08 -17.94 42.91
CA GLN A 117 14.18 -17.98 44.37
C GLN A 117 12.92 -17.41 45.06
N GLY A 118 12.19 -16.52 44.39
CA GLY A 118 10.92 -15.99 44.85
C GLY A 118 9.74 -16.95 44.67
N ILE A 119 9.91 -18.09 44.00
CA ILE A 119 8.84 -19.05 43.73
C ILE A 119 8.87 -20.18 44.75
N SER A 120 7.75 -20.37 45.45
CA SER A 120 7.47 -21.57 46.23
C SER A 120 6.28 -22.31 45.63
N LEU A 121 6.40 -23.62 45.44
CA LEU A 121 5.31 -24.46 44.96
C LEU A 121 4.65 -25.17 46.14
N SER A 122 3.32 -25.20 46.19
CA SER A 122 2.58 -26.00 47.18
C SER A 122 2.73 -27.50 46.92
N GLU A 123 2.74 -27.90 45.64
CA GLU A 123 2.97 -29.27 45.19
C GLU A 123 3.92 -29.29 43.98
N PRO A 124 4.63 -30.41 43.72
CA PRO A 124 5.44 -30.56 42.51
C PRO A 124 4.60 -30.42 41.23
N ILE A 125 5.10 -29.67 40.25
CA ILE A 125 4.43 -29.52 38.94
C ILE A 125 4.48 -30.84 38.18
N ARG A 126 3.31 -31.31 37.73
CA ARG A 126 3.21 -32.54 36.93
C ARG A 126 3.35 -32.20 35.44
N ARG A 127 3.83 -33.17 34.66
CA ARG A 127 3.98 -32.99 33.20
C ARG A 127 2.65 -32.69 32.51
N GLU A 128 1.57 -33.25 33.03
CA GLU A 128 0.19 -33.04 32.55
C GLU A 128 -0.32 -31.60 32.75
N ASP A 129 0.24 -30.85 33.68
CA ASP A 129 -0.09 -29.42 33.90
C ASP A 129 0.66 -28.49 32.93
N ILE A 130 1.62 -29.02 32.17
CA ILE A 130 2.42 -28.24 31.21
C ILE A 130 1.98 -28.62 29.79
N TYR A 131 1.03 -27.85 29.26
CA TYR A 131 0.62 -27.98 27.88
C TYR A 131 0.35 -26.62 27.23
N VAL A 132 0.64 -26.58 25.92
CA VAL A 132 0.47 -25.42 25.06
C VAL A 132 -0.32 -25.87 23.84
N ARG A 133 -1.27 -25.05 23.41
CA ARG A 133 -2.05 -25.24 22.19
C ARG A 133 -1.13 -25.35 20.97
N ASN A 134 -1.39 -26.29 20.07
CA ASN A 134 -0.52 -26.52 18.91
C ASN A 134 -0.49 -25.32 17.97
N GLU A 135 -1.58 -24.58 17.86
CA GLU A 135 -1.70 -23.35 17.07
C GLU A 135 -0.67 -22.30 17.50
N VAL A 136 -0.43 -22.16 18.81
CA VAL A 136 0.57 -21.24 19.36
C VAL A 136 1.98 -21.70 19.04
N LYS A 137 2.24 -23.02 19.05
CA LYS A 137 3.54 -23.58 18.65
C LYS A 137 3.82 -23.34 17.17
N HIS A 138 2.84 -23.64 16.31
CA HIS A 138 2.93 -23.38 14.88
C HIS A 138 3.13 -21.90 14.60
N PHE A 139 2.40 -21.02 15.28
CA PHE A 139 2.62 -19.59 15.16
C PHE A 139 4.06 -19.23 15.58
N ALA A 140 4.52 -19.63 16.76
CA ALA A 140 5.84 -19.28 17.26
C ALA A 140 7.00 -19.77 16.37
N THR A 141 6.85 -20.89 15.65
CA THR A 141 7.89 -21.40 14.75
C THR A 141 7.93 -20.67 13.40
N HIS A 142 6.81 -20.09 12.95
CA HIS A 142 6.70 -19.42 11.65
C HIS A 142 6.63 -17.88 11.78
N PHE A 143 6.36 -17.37 12.98
CA PHE A 143 6.33 -15.95 13.29
C PHE A 143 7.75 -15.41 13.22
N ASN A 144 8.01 -14.57 12.21
CA ASN A 144 9.34 -14.12 11.78
C ASN A 144 10.17 -15.16 11.01
N ASP A 145 9.54 -15.97 10.14
CA ASP A 145 10.29 -16.63 9.08
C ASP A 145 10.89 -15.56 8.13
N GLN A 146 12.16 -15.24 8.36
CA GLN A 146 12.88 -14.21 7.64
C GLN A 146 12.98 -14.53 6.14
N GLN A 147 13.04 -15.82 5.77
CA GLN A 147 13.02 -16.23 4.37
C GLN A 147 11.66 -15.99 3.72
N ALA A 148 10.57 -16.27 4.43
CA ALA A 148 9.22 -15.99 3.94
C ALA A 148 9.00 -14.47 3.76
N ILE A 149 9.48 -13.66 4.70
CA ILE A 149 9.42 -12.19 4.63
C ILE A 149 10.24 -11.69 3.44
N ASP A 150 11.49 -12.13 3.30
CA ASP A 150 12.36 -11.72 2.20
C ASP A 150 11.79 -12.13 0.85
N THR A 151 11.22 -13.33 0.75
CA THR A 151 10.56 -13.83 -0.47
C THR A 151 9.35 -12.98 -0.82
N ALA A 152 8.51 -12.64 0.16
CA ALA A 152 7.34 -11.78 -0.05
C ALA A 152 7.75 -10.36 -0.47
N LEU A 153 8.80 -9.81 0.12
CA LEU A 153 9.36 -8.50 -0.24
C LEU A 153 9.92 -8.50 -1.66
N GLN A 154 10.69 -9.52 -2.05
CA GLN A 154 11.20 -9.66 -3.42
C GLN A 154 10.06 -9.80 -4.43
N ALA A 155 9.01 -10.58 -4.10
CA ALA A 155 7.84 -10.71 -4.95
C ALA A 155 7.11 -9.38 -5.14
N SER A 156 6.87 -8.63 -4.07
CA SER A 156 6.22 -7.31 -4.13
C SER A 156 7.05 -6.29 -4.92
N LYS A 157 8.38 -6.29 -4.71
CA LYS A 157 9.30 -5.46 -5.48
C LYS A 157 9.23 -5.77 -6.98
N ALA A 158 9.18 -7.05 -7.36
CA ALA A 158 9.03 -7.45 -8.75
C ALA A 158 7.70 -6.94 -9.35
N ASP A 159 6.60 -7.03 -8.63
CA ASP A 159 5.29 -6.55 -9.09
C ASP A 159 5.28 -5.04 -9.41
N ILE A 160 5.88 -4.25 -8.52
CA ILE A 160 6.01 -2.80 -8.72
C ILE A 160 6.88 -2.50 -9.95
N LEU A 161 8.05 -3.14 -10.05
CA LEU A 161 8.98 -2.90 -11.15
C LEU A 161 8.41 -3.33 -12.51
N TYR A 162 7.69 -4.46 -12.57
CA TYR A 162 6.99 -4.87 -13.79
C TYR A 162 5.87 -3.89 -14.18
N SER A 163 5.16 -3.33 -13.20
CA SER A 163 4.16 -2.28 -13.45
C SER A 163 4.80 -1.02 -14.02
N GLU A 164 5.88 -0.54 -13.41
CA GLU A 164 6.60 0.65 -13.88
C GLU A 164 7.24 0.45 -15.25
N ALA A 165 7.83 -0.73 -15.52
CA ALA A 165 8.32 -1.08 -16.85
C ALA A 165 7.20 -1.04 -17.91
N ALA A 166 6.02 -1.57 -17.59
CA ALA A 166 4.88 -1.55 -18.51
C ALA A 166 4.40 -0.11 -18.80
N LYS A 167 4.35 0.75 -17.78
CA LYS A 167 3.99 2.18 -17.91
C LYS A 167 5.02 2.96 -18.71
N ALA A 168 6.31 2.74 -18.47
CA ALA A 168 7.39 3.38 -19.21
C ALA A 168 7.33 3.02 -20.71
N PHE A 169 7.04 1.75 -21.03
CA PHE A 169 6.87 1.29 -22.41
C PHE A 169 5.70 2.02 -23.09
N ASP A 170 4.57 2.16 -22.40
CA ASP A 170 3.40 2.86 -22.96
C ASP A 170 3.64 4.36 -23.19
N LYS A 171 4.59 4.96 -22.46
CA LYS A 171 5.06 6.34 -22.68
C LYS A 171 6.13 6.45 -23.79
N GLY A 172 6.64 5.33 -24.29
CA GLY A 172 7.73 5.29 -25.28
C GLY A 172 9.14 5.46 -24.71
N ASP A 173 9.31 5.47 -23.38
CA ASP A 173 10.63 5.54 -22.75
C ASP A 173 11.26 4.14 -22.65
N MET A 174 12.00 3.75 -23.69
CA MET A 174 12.58 2.42 -23.80
C MET A 174 13.74 2.18 -22.84
N GLN A 175 14.47 3.23 -22.44
CA GLN A 175 15.60 3.10 -21.52
C GLN A 175 15.08 2.76 -20.11
N ALA A 176 14.16 3.57 -19.59
CA ALA A 176 13.54 3.31 -18.30
C ALA A 176 12.78 1.96 -18.30
N THR A 177 12.14 1.62 -19.42
CA THR A 177 11.49 0.30 -19.57
C THR A 177 12.47 -0.85 -19.32
N LEU A 178 13.63 -0.82 -19.99
CA LEU A 178 14.63 -1.88 -19.86
C LEU A 178 15.23 -1.92 -18.46
N ASP A 179 15.53 -0.76 -17.87
CA ASP A 179 16.11 -0.65 -16.54
C ASP A 179 15.18 -1.27 -15.47
N TYR A 180 13.89 -0.91 -15.48
CA TYR A 180 12.91 -1.50 -14.57
C TYR A 180 12.67 -2.99 -14.86
N PHE A 181 12.62 -3.39 -16.13
CA PHE A 181 12.35 -4.77 -16.52
C PHE A 181 13.48 -5.72 -16.09
N PHE A 182 14.75 -5.34 -16.29
CA PHE A 182 15.88 -6.16 -15.84
C PHE A 182 15.96 -6.26 -14.32
N GLN A 183 15.71 -5.16 -13.60
CA GLN A 183 15.60 -5.20 -12.15
C GLN A 183 14.48 -6.12 -11.67
N ALA A 184 13.33 -6.11 -12.36
CA ALA A 184 12.20 -6.98 -12.03
C ALA A 184 12.55 -8.48 -12.23
N ILE A 185 13.22 -8.83 -13.33
CA ILE A 185 13.64 -10.22 -13.61
C ILE A 185 14.58 -10.75 -12.54
N HIS A 186 15.50 -9.91 -12.04
CA HIS A 186 16.39 -10.29 -10.94
C HIS A 186 15.64 -10.53 -9.62
N CYS A 187 14.49 -9.91 -9.42
CA CYS A 187 13.65 -10.13 -8.25
C CYS A 187 12.75 -11.36 -8.41
N ARG A 188 12.14 -11.56 -9.59
CA ARG A 188 11.25 -12.69 -9.88
C ARG A 188 11.24 -13.03 -11.37
N TYR A 189 11.58 -14.27 -11.72
CA TYR A 189 11.61 -14.73 -13.11
C TYR A 189 10.22 -15.13 -13.62
N ASP A 190 9.50 -14.18 -14.24
CA ASP A 190 8.14 -14.42 -14.77
C ASP A 190 8.05 -14.50 -16.31
N ILE A 191 9.14 -14.25 -17.02
CA ILE A 191 9.12 -14.05 -18.48
C ILE A 191 8.70 -15.30 -19.26
N GLU A 192 8.86 -16.49 -18.68
CA GLU A 192 8.46 -17.74 -19.31
C GLU A 192 6.96 -18.04 -19.21
N ARG A 193 6.26 -17.35 -18.30
CA ARG A 193 4.83 -17.56 -18.08
C ARG A 193 4.03 -17.22 -19.35
N PRO A 194 3.03 -18.02 -19.73
CA PRO A 194 2.25 -17.78 -20.94
C PRO A 194 1.59 -16.40 -20.99
N SER A 195 1.14 -15.88 -19.85
CA SER A 195 0.57 -14.53 -19.74
C SER A 195 1.60 -13.44 -20.05
N ALA A 196 2.79 -13.52 -19.46
CA ALA A 196 3.89 -12.59 -19.70
C ALA A 196 4.33 -12.62 -21.19
N LYS A 197 4.54 -13.82 -21.76
CA LYS A 197 4.86 -13.97 -23.19
C LYS A 197 3.82 -13.32 -24.11
N ARG A 198 2.52 -13.52 -23.83
CA ARG A 198 1.44 -12.91 -24.60
C ARG A 198 1.46 -11.38 -24.52
N LEU A 199 1.68 -10.83 -23.33
CA LEU A 199 1.74 -9.38 -23.12
C LEU A 199 2.93 -8.76 -23.85
N ILE A 200 4.13 -9.33 -23.70
CA ILE A 200 5.36 -8.88 -24.37
C ILE A 200 5.15 -8.91 -25.89
N ARG A 201 4.65 -10.02 -26.42
CA ARG A 201 4.35 -10.13 -27.87
C ARG A 201 3.38 -9.05 -28.34
N ARG A 202 2.30 -8.80 -27.59
CA ARG A 202 1.32 -7.76 -27.93
C ARG A 202 1.97 -6.37 -27.96
N LYS A 203 2.75 -6.02 -26.93
CA LYS A 203 3.44 -4.72 -26.83
C LYS A 203 4.47 -4.54 -27.95
N LEU A 204 5.27 -5.56 -28.28
CA LEU A 204 6.25 -5.50 -29.37
C LEU A 204 5.61 -5.47 -30.76
N ASN A 205 4.41 -6.07 -30.93
CA ASN A 205 3.73 -6.08 -32.22
C ASN A 205 3.32 -4.67 -32.69
N VAL A 206 3.22 -3.69 -31.78
CA VAL A 206 2.99 -2.28 -32.12
C VAL A 206 4.07 -1.77 -33.08
N VAL A 207 5.33 -2.20 -32.92
CA VAL A 207 6.43 -1.81 -33.82
C VAL A 207 6.20 -2.32 -35.24
N ASN A 208 5.72 -3.55 -35.39
CA ASN A 208 5.41 -4.10 -36.71
C ASN A 208 4.22 -3.39 -37.36
N GLN A 209 3.19 -3.07 -36.58
CA GLN A 209 2.03 -2.32 -37.05
C GLN A 209 2.43 -0.92 -37.53
N LEU A 210 3.22 -0.20 -36.73
CA LEU A 210 3.73 1.12 -37.09
C LEU A 210 4.63 1.08 -38.34
N ARG A 211 5.45 0.04 -38.50
CA ARG A 211 6.26 -0.13 -39.73
C ARG A 211 5.39 -0.33 -40.97
N ALA A 212 4.38 -1.18 -40.89
CA ALA A 212 3.45 -1.40 -41.99
C ALA A 212 2.66 -0.12 -42.33
N GLU A 213 2.20 0.62 -41.32
CA GLU A 213 1.49 1.89 -41.51
C GLU A 213 2.38 2.97 -42.15
N VAL A 214 3.66 3.03 -41.75
CA VAL A 214 4.63 3.94 -42.38
C VAL A 214 4.86 3.58 -43.85
N GLU A 215 4.88 2.29 -44.20
CA GLU A 215 5.01 1.86 -45.60
C GLU A 215 3.78 2.23 -46.43
N THR A 216 2.57 1.99 -45.93
CA THR A 216 1.33 2.36 -46.63
C THR A 216 1.22 3.87 -46.81
N LEU A 217 1.49 4.66 -45.76
CA LEU A 217 1.47 6.12 -45.85
C LEU A 217 2.52 6.66 -46.82
N ARG A 218 3.67 5.99 -46.97
CA ARG A 218 4.69 6.35 -47.97
C ARG A 218 4.19 6.09 -49.39
N GLN A 219 3.55 4.95 -49.63
CA GLN A 219 2.96 4.63 -50.93
C GLN A 219 1.86 5.62 -51.31
N GLU A 220 0.91 5.88 -50.41
CA GLU A 220 -0.16 6.86 -50.63
C GLU A 220 0.40 8.26 -50.95
N LYS A 221 1.45 8.67 -50.22
CA LYS A 221 2.11 9.95 -50.48
C LYS A 221 2.77 9.98 -51.86
N GLU A 222 3.37 8.89 -52.30
CA GLU A 222 4.00 8.79 -53.62
C GLU A 222 2.95 8.83 -54.74
N GLU A 223 1.84 8.09 -54.60
CA GLU A 223 0.71 8.13 -55.54
C GLU A 223 0.09 9.53 -55.63
N GLN A 224 -0.12 10.20 -54.49
CA GLN A 224 -0.60 11.58 -54.46
C GLN A 224 0.39 12.53 -55.17
N GLN A 225 1.70 12.35 -54.97
CA GLN A 225 2.71 13.15 -55.66
C GLN A 225 2.71 12.91 -57.17
N GLU A 226 2.55 11.67 -57.63
CA GLU A 226 2.41 11.36 -59.05
C GLU A 226 1.14 11.96 -59.65
N PHE A 227 0.02 11.86 -58.95
CA PHE A 227 -1.25 12.46 -59.37
C PHE A 227 -1.13 13.99 -59.51
N LEU A 228 -0.53 14.66 -58.53
CA LEU A 228 -0.27 16.10 -58.58
C LEU A 228 0.65 16.49 -59.74
N LYS A 229 1.66 15.67 -60.06
CA LYS A 229 2.53 15.87 -61.24
C LYS A 229 1.73 15.78 -62.55
N LYS A 230 0.82 14.80 -62.68
CA LYS A 230 -0.04 14.65 -63.87
C LYS A 230 -0.94 15.88 -64.04
N LEU A 231 -1.65 16.28 -62.98
CA LEU A 231 -2.53 17.46 -63.00
C LEU A 231 -1.75 18.76 -63.32
N ALA A 232 -0.54 18.90 -62.76
CA ALA A 232 0.33 20.02 -63.10
C ALA A 232 0.70 20.03 -64.60
N THR A 233 0.95 18.87 -65.20
CA THR A 233 1.26 18.74 -66.63
C THR A 233 0.06 19.12 -67.51
N GLU A 234 -1.15 18.71 -67.13
CA GLU A 234 -2.39 19.08 -67.80
C GLU A 234 -2.61 20.61 -67.78
N HIS A 235 -2.42 21.25 -66.63
CA HIS A 235 -2.48 22.72 -66.54
C HIS A 235 -1.43 23.42 -67.41
N VAL A 236 -0.23 22.83 -67.61
CA VAL A 236 0.76 23.35 -68.56
C VAL A 236 0.27 23.25 -70.00
N ILE A 237 -0.38 22.14 -70.37
CA ILE A 237 -0.94 21.96 -71.72
C ILE A 237 -2.05 22.99 -71.97
N MET A 238 -3.00 23.13 -71.04
CA MET A 238 -4.07 24.14 -71.13
C MET A 238 -3.48 25.56 -71.21
N GLY A 239 -2.40 25.84 -70.47
CA GLY A 239 -1.69 27.11 -70.56
C GLY A 239 -1.12 27.38 -71.96
N LYS A 240 -0.57 26.36 -72.64
CA LYS A 240 -0.06 26.47 -74.02
C LYS A 240 -1.18 26.66 -75.04
N GLU A 241 -2.34 26.02 -74.84
CA GLU A 241 -3.52 26.20 -75.68
C GLU A 241 -4.09 27.63 -75.56
N CYS A 242 -4.19 28.16 -74.34
CA CYS A 242 -4.57 29.56 -74.14
C CYS A 242 -3.59 30.56 -74.79
N GLU A 243 -2.28 30.26 -74.84
CA GLU A 243 -1.31 31.07 -75.60
C GLU A 243 -1.60 31.04 -77.11
N ALA A 244 -2.00 29.89 -77.66
CA ALA A 244 -2.34 29.75 -79.08
C ALA A 244 -3.62 30.52 -79.45
N GLU A 245 -4.58 30.60 -78.52
CA GLU A 245 -5.82 31.37 -78.67
C GLU A 245 -5.69 32.86 -78.29
N HIS A 246 -4.47 33.36 -78.04
CA HIS A 246 -4.18 34.77 -77.70
C HIS A 246 -4.79 35.26 -76.37
N LEU A 247 -4.92 34.37 -75.37
CA LEU A 247 -5.40 34.67 -74.01
C LEU A 247 -4.27 34.61 -72.96
N PRO A 248 -3.40 35.64 -72.86
CA PRO A 248 -2.15 35.58 -72.07
C PRO A 248 -2.37 35.55 -70.55
N GLU A 249 -3.43 36.17 -70.03
CA GLU A 249 -3.72 36.15 -68.59
C GLU A 249 -4.20 34.78 -68.12
N ALA A 250 -5.02 34.10 -68.93
CA ALA A 250 -5.48 32.74 -68.66
C ALA A 250 -4.32 31.74 -68.72
N ALA A 251 -3.42 31.90 -69.71
CA ALA A 251 -2.20 31.10 -69.80
C ALA A 251 -1.30 31.28 -68.56
N ARG A 252 -1.11 32.51 -68.09
CA ARG A 252 -0.32 32.82 -66.88
C ARG A 252 -0.88 32.11 -65.64
N ARG A 253 -2.19 32.20 -65.40
CA ARG A 253 -2.87 31.55 -64.27
C ARG A 253 -2.75 30.02 -64.31
N ASN A 254 -2.82 29.42 -65.50
CA ASN A 254 -2.64 27.98 -65.68
C ASN A 254 -1.21 27.53 -65.35
N TYR A 255 -0.18 28.28 -65.76
CA TYR A 255 1.21 27.97 -65.39
C TYR A 255 1.50 28.22 -63.90
N GLU A 256 0.95 29.27 -63.31
CA GLU A 256 1.03 29.51 -61.86
C GLU A 256 0.37 28.36 -61.10
N LYS A 257 -0.81 27.89 -61.53
CA LYS A 257 -1.49 26.74 -60.95
C LYS A 257 -0.68 25.45 -61.07
N ALA A 258 -0.08 25.18 -62.23
CA ALA A 258 0.83 24.05 -62.40
C ALA A 258 2.03 24.10 -61.44
N LEU A 259 2.58 25.29 -61.18
CA LEU A 259 3.68 25.46 -60.22
C LEU A 259 3.24 25.37 -58.76
N THR A 260 1.99 25.72 -58.43
CA THR A 260 1.45 25.45 -57.07
C THR A 260 1.28 23.95 -56.81
N LEU A 261 0.91 23.19 -57.83
CA LEU A 261 0.69 21.73 -57.74
C LEU A 261 2.01 20.95 -57.80
N TYR A 262 2.96 21.39 -58.63
CA TYR A 262 4.30 20.81 -58.73
C TYR A 262 5.38 21.91 -58.87
N PRO A 263 5.95 22.38 -57.75
CA PRO A 263 6.88 23.52 -57.73
C PRO A 263 8.16 23.33 -58.53
N THR A 264 8.55 22.09 -58.84
CA THR A 264 9.74 21.76 -59.63
C THR A 264 9.43 21.50 -61.10
N HIS A 265 8.21 21.77 -61.59
CA HIS A 265 7.86 21.56 -62.99
C HIS A 265 8.71 22.44 -63.94
N PRO A 266 9.55 21.87 -64.83
CA PRO A 266 10.51 22.63 -65.62
C PRO A 266 9.83 23.47 -66.72
N GLU A 267 8.83 22.92 -67.41
CA GLU A 267 8.14 23.63 -68.49
C GLU A 267 7.30 24.81 -68.00
N ALA A 268 6.52 24.63 -66.94
CA ALA A 268 5.72 25.70 -66.34
C ALA A 268 6.58 26.92 -65.96
N LYS A 269 7.76 26.70 -65.32
CA LYS A 269 8.71 27.78 -65.01
C LYS A 269 9.24 28.49 -66.25
N ARG A 270 9.51 27.75 -67.33
CA ARG A 270 10.05 28.31 -68.58
C ARG A 270 9.00 29.13 -69.32
N CYS A 271 7.76 28.63 -69.41
CA CYS A 271 6.65 29.33 -70.06
C CYS A 271 6.26 30.60 -69.31
N LEU A 272 6.17 30.55 -67.97
CA LEU A 272 5.87 31.73 -67.15
C LEU A 272 6.93 32.83 -67.33
N LYS A 273 8.24 32.47 -67.29
CA LYS A 273 9.33 33.41 -67.57
C LYS A 273 9.29 34.00 -68.99
N ARG A 274 8.76 33.27 -69.97
CA ARG A 274 8.61 33.75 -71.35
C ARG A 274 7.48 34.77 -71.46
N LEU A 275 6.36 34.53 -70.78
CA LEU A 275 5.24 35.46 -70.71
C LEU A 275 5.61 36.74 -69.96
N ASP A 276 6.33 36.63 -68.83
CA ASP A 276 6.84 37.78 -68.07
C ASP A 276 7.83 38.65 -68.88
N LYS A 277 8.55 38.06 -69.86
CA LYS A 277 9.43 38.81 -70.77
C LYS A 277 8.70 39.47 -71.94
N LYS A 278 7.50 39.00 -72.30
CA LYS A 278 6.67 39.56 -73.40
C LYS A 278 5.72 40.67 -72.92
N GLY A 279 5.45 40.75 -71.62
CA GLY A 279 4.59 41.76 -71.00
C GLY A 279 5.33 42.99 -70.42
N LYS A 280 6.63 43.13 -70.70
CA LYS A 280 7.43 44.36 -70.48
C LYS A 280 7.71 45.00 -71.82
#